data_AF-V5TRF8-F1
#
_entry.id   AF-V5TRF8-F1
#
_cell.length_a   1.000
_cell.length_b   1.000
_cell.length_c   1.000
_cell.angle_alpha   90.00
_cell.angle_beta   90.00
_cell.angle_gamma   90.00
#
_symmetry.space_group_name_H-M   'P 1'
#
loop_
_entity.id
_entity.type
_entity.pdbx_description
1 polymer ?
#
loop_
_entity_poly.entity_id
_entity_poly.type
_entity_poly.pdbx_seq_one_letter_code
_entity_poly.pdbx_strand_id
1 'polypeptide(L)'
;MLAILQLDLETLRTVRQVSEIVPMILGLAISYLAYTAYRQNRSRPMLYIAIGFILVLFVQAPLALIFIHILELPTPLLNSLLQIPEFAGLGLILYGLWTPRRD
;
A
#
# COMPACT_ATOMS: atom_id res chain seq x y z
N MET A 1 -29.05 11.63 -24.36
CA MET A 1 -28.31 10.35 -24.29
C MET A 1 -26.92 10.50 -23.66
N LEU A 2 -26.11 11.51 -24.03
CA LEU A 2 -24.77 11.75 -23.45
C LEU A 2 -24.77 12.16 -21.96
N ALA A 3 -25.77 12.92 -21.49
CA ALA A 3 -25.83 13.40 -20.10
C ALA A 3 -26.05 12.29 -19.05
N ILE A 4 -26.78 11.22 -19.40
CA ILE A 4 -27.02 10.07 -18.51
C ILE A 4 -25.73 9.25 -18.37
N LEU A 5 -24.95 9.13 -19.44
CA LEU A 5 -23.67 8.42 -19.44
C LEU A 5 -22.61 9.14 -18.60
N GLN A 6 -22.59 10.48 -18.63
CA GLN A 6 -21.68 11.29 -17.82
C GLN A 6 -21.97 11.16 -16.31
N LEU A 7 -23.26 11.15 -15.93
CA LEU A 7 -23.67 10.93 -14.54
C LEU A 7 -23.24 9.55 -14.03
N ASP A 8 -23.39 8.50 -14.84
CA ASP A 8 -22.98 7.14 -14.47
C ASP A 8 -21.46 7.05 -14.27
N LEU A 9 -20.67 7.64 -15.18
CA LEU A 9 -19.19 7.66 -15.07
C LEU A 9 -18.68 8.45 -13.86
N GLU A 10 -19.25 9.61 -13.56
CA GLU A 10 -18.83 10.38 -12.38
C GLU A 10 -19.19 9.65 -11.08
N THR A 11 -20.40 9.12 -10.99
CA THR A 11 -20.85 8.36 -9.81
C THR A 11 -20.01 7.11 -9.62
N LEU A 12 -19.73 6.36 -10.69
CA LEU A 12 -18.85 5.19 -10.66
C LEU A 12 -17.41 5.54 -10.27
N ARG A 13 -16.88 6.66 -10.78
CA ARG A 13 -15.54 7.13 -10.42
C ARG A 13 -15.45 7.52 -8.95
N THR A 14 -16.44 8.24 -8.43
CA THR A 14 -16.51 8.64 -7.02
C THR A 14 -16.67 7.41 -6.12
N VAL A 15 -17.56 6.48 -6.46
CA VAL A 15 -17.75 5.24 -5.70
C VAL A 15 -16.47 4.41 -5.68
N ARG A 16 -15.79 4.28 -6.83
CA ARG A 16 -14.49 3.60 -6.91
C ARG A 16 -13.46 4.29 -6.02
N GLN A 17 -13.33 5.61 -6.12
CA GLN A 17 -12.35 6.37 -5.35
C GLN A 17 -12.61 6.27 -3.84
N VAL A 18 -13.88 6.28 -3.41
CA VAL A 18 -14.26 6.04 -2.00
C VAL A 18 -13.97 4.58 -1.60
N SER A 19 -14.20 3.63 -2.49
CA SER A 19 -13.91 2.21 -2.23
C SER A 19 -12.42 1.96 -2.03
N GLU A 20 -11.54 2.75 -2.65
CA GLU A 20 -10.08 2.65 -2.49
C GLU A 20 -9.60 3.15 -1.11
N ILE A 21 -10.40 3.99 -0.42
CA ILE A 21 -10.08 4.47 0.93
C ILE A 21 -10.20 3.34 1.96
N VAL A 22 -11.15 2.41 1.76
CA VAL A 22 -11.39 1.32 2.73
C VAL A 22 -10.16 0.40 2.87
N PRO A 23 -9.58 -0.15 1.79
CA PRO A 23 -8.32 -0.90 1.85
C PRO A 23 -7.17 -0.11 2.47
N MET A 24 -7.09 1.21 2.21
CA MET A 24 -6.05 2.05 2.78
C MET A 24 -6.18 2.15 4.31
N ILE A 25 -7.38 2.38 4.83
CA ILE A 25 -7.64 2.42 6.27
C ILE A 25 -7.37 1.05 6.91
N LEU A 26 -7.84 -0.03 6.29
CA LEU A 26 -7.59 -1.39 6.77
C LEU A 26 -6.09 -1.70 6.76
N GLY A 27 -5.38 -1.28 5.73
CA GLY A 27 -3.93 -1.38 5.62
C GLY A 27 -3.20 -0.68 6.76
N LEU A 28 -3.58 0.56 7.08
CA LEU A 28 -3.06 1.30 8.25
C LEU A 28 -3.30 0.50 9.54
N ALA A 29 -4.53 0.04 9.74
CA ALA A 29 -4.92 -0.68 10.93
C ALA A 29 -4.11 -1.98 11.10
N ILE A 30 -3.91 -2.74 10.02
CA ILE A 30 -3.11 -3.96 10.01
C ILE A 30 -1.64 -3.65 10.31
N SER A 31 -1.05 -2.64 9.68
CA SER A 31 0.32 -2.20 9.97
C SER A 31 0.49 -1.78 11.43
N TYR A 32 -0.45 -1.00 11.96
CA TYR A 32 -0.42 -0.55 13.35
C TYR A 32 -0.55 -1.72 14.34
N LEU A 33 -1.44 -2.67 14.05
CA LEU A 33 -1.62 -3.87 14.88
C LEU A 33 -0.38 -4.75 14.83
N ALA A 34 0.21 -4.96 13.67
CA ALA A 34 1.47 -5.72 13.51
C ALA A 34 2.63 -5.05 14.25
N TYR A 35 2.74 -3.72 14.20
CA TYR A 35 3.75 -2.98 14.97
C TYR A 35 3.52 -3.10 16.48
N THR A 36 2.27 -2.95 16.92
CA THR A 36 1.89 -3.10 18.33
C THR A 36 2.21 -4.51 18.84
N ALA A 37 1.88 -5.53 18.05
CA ALA A 37 2.15 -6.93 18.38
C ALA A 37 3.65 -7.26 18.36
N TYR A 38 4.43 -6.64 17.47
CA TYR A 38 5.90 -6.67 17.55
C TYR A 38 6.39 -6.07 18.88
N ARG A 39 5.87 -4.91 19.28
CA ARG A 39 6.31 -4.23 20.51
C ARG A 39 5.95 -5.02 21.77
N GLN A 40 4.77 -5.65 21.79
CA GLN A 40 4.27 -6.43 22.93
C GLN A 40 4.91 -7.82 23.01
N ASN A 41 4.95 -8.56 21.91
CA ASN A 41 5.36 -9.97 21.92
C ASN A 41 6.82 -10.19 21.46
N ARG A 42 7.55 -9.12 21.11
CA ARG A 42 8.92 -9.15 20.55
C ARG A 42 9.10 -10.11 19.36
N SER A 43 8.01 -10.47 18.68
CA SER A 43 8.07 -11.35 17.52
C SER A 43 8.67 -10.58 16.35
N ARG A 44 9.97 -10.78 16.12
CA ARG A 44 10.69 -10.28 14.93
C ARG A 44 9.92 -10.50 13.62
N PRO A 45 9.19 -11.62 13.40
CA PRO A 45 8.39 -11.83 12.20
C PRO A 45 7.32 -10.75 11.96
N MET A 46 6.70 -10.21 13.01
CA MET A 46 5.64 -9.19 12.88
C MET A 46 6.18 -7.82 12.43
N LEU A 47 7.44 -7.52 12.73
CA LEU A 47 8.08 -6.30 12.23
C LEU A 47 8.19 -6.28 10.71
N TYR A 48 8.57 -7.41 10.11
CA TYR A 48 8.69 -7.53 8.65
C TYR A 48 7.32 -7.40 7.97
N ILE A 49 6.27 -7.98 8.56
CA ILE A 49 4.90 -7.80 8.08
C ILE A 49 4.48 -6.32 8.16
N ALA A 50 4.75 -5.65 9.29
CA ALA A 50 4.39 -4.25 9.48
C ALA A 50 5.10 -3.33 8.47
N ILE A 51 6.41 -3.52 8.27
CA ILE A 51 7.20 -2.75 7.28
C ILE A 51 6.72 -3.06 5.86
N GLY A 52 6.45 -4.33 5.55
CA GLY A 52 5.99 -4.71 4.23
C GLY A 52 4.64 -4.10 3.86
N PHE A 53 3.69 -4.04 4.79
CA PHE A 53 2.43 -3.33 4.60
C PHE A 53 2.64 -1.81 4.41
N ILE A 54 3.58 -1.20 5.14
CA ILE A 54 3.95 0.21 4.96
C ILE A 54 4.47 0.46 3.54
N LEU A 55 5.38 -0.38 3.04
CA LEU A 55 5.94 -0.25 1.71
C LEU A 55 4.88 -0.40 0.60
N VAL A 56 4.00 -1.41 0.72
CA VAL A 56 3.00 -1.70 -0.32
C VAL A 56 1.88 -0.66 -0.35
N LEU A 57 1.44 -0.14 0.80
CA LEU A 57 0.25 0.70 0.86
C LEU A 57 0.54 2.20 1.06
N PHE A 58 1.60 2.53 1.80
CA PHE A 58 1.84 3.91 2.24
C PHE A 58 3.00 4.59 1.53
N VAL A 59 4.00 3.83 1.09
CA VAL A 59 5.16 4.43 0.39
C VAL A 59 4.83 4.74 -1.07
N GLN A 60 3.93 4.00 -1.69
CA GLN A 60 3.57 4.17 -3.10
C GLN A 60 3.07 5.59 -3.43
N ALA A 61 2.07 6.08 -2.69
CA ALA A 61 1.47 7.39 -2.93
C ALA A 61 2.44 8.60 -2.80
N PRO A 62 3.18 8.77 -1.69
CA PRO A 62 4.13 9.87 -1.56
C PRO A 62 5.28 9.75 -2.54
N LEU A 63 5.73 8.53 -2.83
CA LEU A 63 6.81 8.32 -3.81
C LEU A 63 6.35 8.66 -5.22
N ALA A 64 5.13 8.29 -5.60
CA ALA A 64 4.52 8.69 -6.87
C ALA A 64 4.37 10.21 -6.96
N LEU A 65 3.94 10.86 -5.88
CA LEU A 65 3.80 12.32 -5.81
C LEU A 65 5.16 13.01 -6.06
N ILE A 66 6.22 12.54 -5.40
CA ILE A 66 7.60 13.03 -5.56
C ILE A 66 8.08 12.85 -7.00
N PHE A 67 7.92 11.65 -7.56
CA PHE A 67 8.38 11.36 -8.92
C PHE A 67 7.65 12.17 -10.00
N ILE A 68 6.36 12.47 -9.80
CA ILE A 68 5.57 13.30 -10.71
C ILE A 68 5.91 14.78 -10.57
N HIS A 69 5.95 15.31 -9.34
CA HIS A 69 6.01 16.77 -9.11
C HIS A 69 7.43 17.33 -8.97
N ILE A 70 8.39 16.51 -8.54
CA ILE A 70 9.77 16.97 -8.28
C ILE A 70 10.69 16.54 -9.41
N LEU A 71 10.52 15.30 -9.88
CA LEU A 71 11.44 14.67 -10.82
C LEU A 71 10.88 14.56 -12.24
N GLU A 72 9.61 14.94 -12.45
CA GLU A 72 8.91 14.98 -13.73
C GLU A 72 9.12 13.72 -14.60
N LEU A 73 9.14 12.56 -13.95
CA LEU A 73 9.47 11.32 -14.63
C LEU A 73 8.36 10.90 -15.61
N PRO A 74 8.74 10.34 -16.79
CA PRO A 74 7.77 9.79 -17.71
C PRO A 74 7.08 8.56 -17.11
N THR A 75 5.82 8.34 -17.49
CA THR A 75 4.95 7.29 -16.92
C THR A 75 5.54 5.87 -16.91
N PRO A 76 6.34 5.41 -17.91
CA PRO A 76 6.94 4.08 -17.85
C PRO A 76 7.96 3.94 -16.73
N LEU A 77 8.79 4.98 -16.51
CA LEU A 77 9.80 4.97 -15.44
C LEU A 77 9.16 5.04 -14.06
N LEU A 78 8.11 5.86 -13.91
CA LEU A 78 7.29 5.92 -12.71
C LEU A 78 6.82 4.54 -12.25
N ASN A 79 6.19 3.79 -13.15
CA ASN A 79 5.65 2.47 -12.82
C ASN A 79 6.76 1.49 -12.43
N SER A 80 7.88 1.46 -13.15
CA SER A 80 9.01 0.59 -12.81
C SER A 80 9.61 0.91 -11.45
N LEU A 81 9.76 2.20 -11.10
CA LEU A 81 10.32 2.63 -9.82
C LEU A 81 9.38 2.35 -8.64
N LEU A 82 8.07 2.53 -8.83
CA LEU A 82 7.06 2.22 -7.81
C LEU A 82 6.93 0.71 -7.55
N GLN A 83 7.24 -0.11 -8.54
CA GLN A 83 7.21 -1.57 -8.40
C GLN A 83 8.27 -2.12 -7.44
N ILE A 84 9.42 -1.43 -7.31
CA ILE A 84 10.53 -1.86 -6.44
C ILE A 84 10.09 -1.95 -4.96
N PRO A 85 9.55 -0.89 -4.33
CA PRO A 85 9.07 -0.98 -2.95
C PRO A 85 7.87 -1.93 -2.80
N GLU A 86 7.07 -2.12 -3.85
CA GLU A 86 5.98 -3.10 -3.83
C GLU A 86 6.52 -4.52 -3.68
N PHE A 87 7.44 -4.94 -4.55
CA PHE A 87 8.08 -6.26 -4.46
C PHE A 87 8.85 -6.45 -3.16
N ALA A 88 9.58 -5.42 -2.71
CA ALA A 88 10.27 -5.46 -1.43
C ALA A 88 9.29 -5.66 -0.27
N GLY A 89 8.16 -4.93 -0.27
CA GLY A 89 7.14 -5.03 0.76
C GLY A 89 6.45 -6.40 0.78
N LEU A 90 6.09 -6.93 -0.39
CA LEU A 90 5.55 -8.29 -0.53
C LEU A 90 6.56 -9.34 -0.05
N GLY A 91 7.83 -9.19 -0.40
CA GLY A 91 8.91 -10.06 0.08
C GLY A 91 9.06 -10.05 1.60
N LEU A 92 8.97 -8.88 2.23
CA LEU A 92 9.00 -8.74 3.68
C LEU A 92 7.78 -9.36 4.37
N ILE A 93 6.58 -9.20 3.81
CA ILE A 93 5.37 -9.85 4.33
C ILE A 93 5.54 -11.37 4.27
N LEU A 94 5.99 -11.90 3.13
CA LEU A 94 6.21 -13.33 2.94
C LEU A 94 7.28 -13.86 3.89
N TYR A 95 8.40 -13.14 4.05
CA TYR A 95 9.46 -13.48 4.99
C TYR A 95 8.96 -13.49 6.46
N GLY A 96 8.18 -12.49 6.83
CA GLY A 96 7.56 -12.40 8.15
C GLY A 96 6.53 -13.50 8.42
N LEU A 97 5.88 -14.02 7.38
CA LEU A 97 4.96 -15.15 7.53
C LEU A 97 5.68 -16.51 7.55
N TRP A 98 6.75 -16.66 6.75
CA TRP A 98 7.54 -17.88 6.67
C TRP A 98 8.35 -18.14 7.94
N THR A 99 8.82 -17.08 8.60
CA THR A 99 9.67 -17.22 9.79
C THR A 99 8.86 -17.90 10.91
N PRO A 100 9.23 -19.13 11.33
CA PRO A 100 8.46 -19.88 12.31
C PRO A 100 8.38 -19.10 13.62
N ARG A 101 7.16 -18.94 14.14
CA ARG A 101 6.96 -18.44 15.50
C ARG A 101 7.43 -19.56 16.42
N ARG A 102 8.64 -19.40 16.98
CA ARG A 102 9.12 -20.25 18.07
C ARG A 102 8.41 -19.75 19.32
N ASP A 103 7.21 -20.28 19.52
CA ASP A 103 6.46 -20.18 20.77
C ASP A 103 7.12 -21.07 21.83
#